data_AF-A0A8C2BNT3-F1
#
_entry.id   AF-A0A8C2BNT3-F1
#
_cell.length_a   1.000
_cell.length_b   1.000
_cell.length_c   1.000
_cell.angle_alpha   90.00
_cell.angle_beta   90.00
_cell.angle_gamma   90.00
#
_symmetry.space_group_name_H-M   'P 1'
#
loop_
_entity.id
_entity.type
_entity.pdbx_description
1 polymer ?
#
loop_
_entity_poly.entity_id
_entity_poly.type
_entity_poly.pdbx_seq_one_letter_code
_entity_poly.pdbx_strand_id
1 'polypeptide(L)'
;MQSCQSTPVAPPSEIVWRMAKCKTDCIERPLSLAFERLGCVVGRHPCVFLLVALYVAAALGAGFVFLQDREANDIEDQFTPINGPAKLERAFVVETFPQSEEFSQLRLTSEGTYAALIITVLQGENILTEAAFNVIIELDRQVKNITTGNTFENLCAKTKGSCISNAILDIINYNATEIVSSNITYPMNNDIFLGTTIGGVKLDSSELTSARVVRLFYFLDEKKTKETRYWLDGFLKLLSNSTEQKTVGKRNDCDLYLHVYKHLMT
;
A
#
# COMPACT_ATOMS: atom_id res chain seq x y z
N MET A 1 -55.13 -15.76 83.59
CA MET A 1 -54.44 -17.05 83.75
C MET A 1 -53.67 -17.34 82.47
N GLN A 2 -52.35 -17.39 82.60
CA GLN A 2 -51.41 -17.80 81.56
C GLN A 2 -51.57 -19.28 81.23
N SER A 3 -51.29 -19.68 79.99
CA SER A 3 -50.39 -20.82 79.75
C SER A 3 -49.82 -20.77 78.34
N CYS A 4 -48.49 -20.85 78.28
CA CYS A 4 -47.64 -20.95 77.09
C CYS A 4 -47.61 -22.40 76.55
N GLN A 5 -47.27 -22.57 75.27
CA GLN A 5 -46.29 -23.54 74.69
C GLN A 5 -46.53 -23.68 73.17
N SER A 6 -45.65 -23.15 72.33
CA SER A 6 -44.39 -23.71 71.79
C SER A 6 -44.58 -24.41 70.44
N THR A 7 -43.91 -23.86 69.43
CA THR A 7 -43.89 -24.24 68.01
C THR A 7 -43.15 -25.56 67.73
N PRO A 8 -43.50 -26.28 66.66
CA PRO A 8 -42.58 -27.17 65.95
C PRO A 8 -41.98 -26.47 64.72
N VAL A 9 -40.68 -26.69 64.52
CA VAL A 9 -39.84 -26.18 63.41
C VAL A 9 -40.13 -26.96 62.12
N ALA A 10 -40.22 -26.26 60.98
CA ALA A 10 -40.30 -26.83 59.62
C ALA A 10 -39.11 -26.32 58.76
N PRO A 11 -38.65 -27.11 57.76
CA PRO A 11 -37.31 -27.03 57.16
C PRO A 11 -37.14 -25.88 56.14
N PRO A 12 -35.90 -25.53 55.73
CA PRO A 12 -35.63 -24.32 54.96
C PRO A 12 -36.04 -24.52 53.50
N SER A 13 -37.00 -23.72 53.03
CA SER A 13 -37.36 -23.63 51.62
C SER A 13 -36.44 -22.67 50.88
N GLU A 14 -36.02 -23.13 49.70
CA GLU A 14 -35.14 -22.51 48.72
C GLU A 14 -35.22 -21.00 48.54
N ILE A 15 -34.06 -20.41 48.29
CA ILE A 15 -33.88 -19.02 47.88
C ILE A 15 -34.51 -18.83 46.49
N VAL A 16 -35.75 -18.36 46.45
CA VAL A 16 -36.37 -17.82 45.24
C VAL A 16 -35.70 -16.49 44.93
N TRP A 17 -34.88 -16.45 43.87
CA TRP A 17 -34.43 -15.19 43.27
C TRP A 17 -35.63 -14.43 42.72
N ARG A 18 -36.25 -13.59 43.55
CA ARG A 18 -37.18 -12.56 43.10
C ARG A 18 -36.39 -11.51 42.33
N MET A 19 -36.22 -11.70 41.02
CA MET A 19 -35.89 -10.58 40.15
C MET A 19 -37.01 -9.56 40.29
N ALA A 20 -36.67 -8.36 40.74
CA ALA A 20 -37.59 -7.25 40.83
C ALA A 20 -38.17 -7.00 39.43
N LYS A 21 -39.47 -7.33 39.26
CA LYS A 21 -40.24 -7.04 38.05
C LYS A 21 -40.35 -5.51 37.93
N CYS A 22 -39.44 -4.90 37.18
CA CYS A 22 -39.61 -3.52 36.75
C CYS A 22 -40.85 -3.48 35.84
N LYS A 23 -41.89 -2.72 36.19
CA LYS A 23 -43.10 -2.60 35.37
C LYS A 23 -42.78 -1.74 34.15
N THR A 24 -42.28 -2.36 33.09
CA THR A 24 -42.04 -1.77 31.76
C THR A 24 -43.31 -1.66 30.91
N ASP A 25 -44.48 -1.98 31.49
CA ASP A 25 -45.80 -2.07 30.85
C ASP A 25 -46.19 -0.81 30.04
N CYS A 26 -45.68 0.37 30.42
CA CYS A 26 -45.97 1.63 29.72
C CYS A 26 -45.36 1.70 28.31
N ILE A 27 -44.25 0.98 28.05
CA ILE A 27 -43.56 0.96 26.74
C ILE A 27 -43.75 -0.39 26.07
N GLU A 28 -43.71 -1.47 26.85
CA GLU A 28 -43.82 -2.84 26.36
C GLU A 28 -45.19 -3.11 25.72
N ARG A 29 -46.27 -2.69 26.38
CA ARG A 29 -47.63 -2.94 25.91
C ARG A 29 -47.98 -2.24 24.59
N PRO A 30 -47.71 -0.94 24.38
CA PRO A 30 -47.98 -0.31 23.09
C PRO A 30 -47.08 -0.86 21.97
N LEU A 31 -45.81 -1.18 22.27
CA LEU A 31 -44.88 -1.75 21.29
C LEU A 31 -45.31 -3.17 20.88
N SER A 32 -45.73 -4.00 21.83
CA SER A 32 -46.27 -5.34 21.55
C SER A 32 -47.50 -5.26 20.66
N LEU A 33 -48.44 -4.34 20.93
CA LEU A 33 -49.63 -4.14 20.10
C LEU A 33 -49.27 -3.62 18.70
N ALA A 34 -48.23 -2.80 18.58
CA ALA A 34 -47.75 -2.31 17.29
C ALA A 34 -47.15 -3.45 16.45
N PHE A 35 -46.29 -4.29 17.05
CA PHE A 35 -45.72 -5.45 16.36
C PHE A 35 -46.76 -6.53 16.04
N GLU A 36 -47.75 -6.74 16.91
CA GLU A 36 -48.88 -7.65 16.65
C GLU A 36 -49.68 -7.18 15.42
N ARG A 37 -50.01 -5.89 15.35
CA ARG A 37 -50.69 -5.31 14.19
C ARG A 37 -49.84 -5.38 12.92
N LEU A 38 -48.55 -5.05 13.01
CA LEU A 38 -47.62 -5.15 11.89
C LEU A 38 -47.51 -6.59 11.39
N GLY A 39 -47.35 -7.56 12.30
CA GLY A 39 -47.29 -8.98 11.99
C GLY A 39 -48.57 -9.51 11.35
N CYS A 40 -49.74 -9.06 11.81
CA CYS A 40 -51.03 -9.38 11.19
C CYS A 40 -51.11 -8.86 9.74
N VAL A 41 -50.66 -7.62 9.49
CA VAL A 41 -50.63 -7.03 8.15
C VAL A 41 -49.63 -7.76 7.24
N VAL A 42 -48.44 -8.09 7.75
CA VAL A 42 -47.41 -8.85 7.01
C VAL A 42 -47.92 -10.25 6.66
N GLY A 43 -48.51 -10.95 7.62
CA GLY A 43 -49.07 -12.30 7.42
C GLY A 43 -50.24 -12.34 6.44
N ARG A 44 -50.99 -11.24 6.31
CA ARG A 44 -52.09 -11.11 5.34
C ARG A 44 -51.63 -10.75 3.93
N HIS A 45 -50.44 -10.15 3.77
CA HIS A 45 -49.88 -9.74 2.47
C HIS A 45 -48.40 -10.18 2.30
N PRO A 46 -48.07 -11.48 2.45
CA PRO A 46 -46.68 -11.94 2.53
C PRO A 46 -45.87 -11.62 1.26
N CYS A 47 -46.47 -11.80 0.08
CA CYS A 47 -45.79 -11.53 -1.20
C CYS A 47 -45.41 -10.05 -1.38
N VAL A 48 -46.24 -9.12 -0.90
CA VAL A 48 -45.98 -7.68 -1.02
C VAL A 48 -44.76 -7.29 -0.20
N PHE A 49 -44.69 -7.74 1.06
CA PHE A 49 -43.55 -7.46 1.92
C PHE A 49 -42.25 -8.10 1.42
N LEU A 50 -42.31 -9.31 0.84
CA LEU A 50 -41.15 -9.94 0.21
C LEU A 50 -40.65 -9.15 -1.01
N LEU A 51 -41.55 -8.76 -1.91
CA LEU A 51 -41.18 -8.00 -3.11
C LEU A 51 -40.64 -6.62 -2.75
N VAL A 52 -41.23 -5.94 -1.77
CA VAL A 52 -40.73 -4.65 -1.27
C VAL A 52 -39.34 -4.81 -0.66
N ALA A 53 -39.11 -5.82 0.17
CA ALA A 53 -37.79 -6.07 0.74
C ALA A 53 -36.74 -6.36 -0.34
N LEU A 54 -37.08 -7.16 -1.35
CA LEU A 54 -36.21 -7.42 -2.51
C LEU A 54 -35.94 -6.15 -3.32
N TYR A 55 -36.96 -5.32 -3.55
CA TYR A 55 -36.81 -4.07 -4.28
C TYR A 55 -35.90 -3.10 -3.54
N VAL A 56 -36.08 -2.93 -2.22
CA VAL A 56 -35.21 -2.08 -1.40
C VAL A 56 -33.78 -2.62 -1.39
N ALA A 57 -33.60 -3.92 -1.21
CA ALA A 57 -32.28 -4.55 -1.26
C ALA A 57 -31.59 -4.34 -2.62
N ALA A 58 -32.31 -4.50 -3.73
CA ALA A 58 -31.79 -4.28 -5.08
C ALA A 58 -31.46 -2.79 -5.33
N ALA A 59 -32.33 -1.87 -4.89
CA ALA A 59 -32.11 -0.43 -5.04
C ALA A 59 -30.88 0.04 -4.26
N LEU A 60 -30.69 -0.45 -3.03
CA LEU A 60 -29.49 -0.17 -2.23
C LEU A 60 -28.27 -0.87 -2.82
N GLY A 61 -28.43 -2.11 -3.27
CA GLY A 61 -27.37 -2.91 -3.88
C GLY A 61 -26.87 -2.37 -5.23
N ALA A 62 -27.70 -1.63 -5.98
CA ALA A 62 -27.28 -0.97 -7.21
C ALA A 62 -26.12 0.02 -6.99
N GLY A 63 -26.00 0.58 -5.78
CA GLY A 63 -24.86 1.42 -5.41
C GLY A 63 -23.51 0.68 -5.46
N PHE A 64 -23.49 -0.65 -5.35
CA PHE A 64 -22.26 -1.43 -5.41
C PHE A 64 -21.57 -1.39 -6.77
N VAL A 65 -22.28 -1.01 -7.84
CA VAL A 65 -21.68 -0.77 -9.16
C VAL A 65 -20.58 0.30 -9.11
N PHE A 66 -20.71 1.28 -8.22
CA PHE A 66 -19.75 2.39 -8.09
C PHE A 66 -18.59 2.09 -7.13
N LEU A 67 -18.53 0.90 -6.51
CA LEU A 67 -17.46 0.59 -5.56
C LEU A 67 -16.09 0.63 -6.20
N GLN A 68 -15.94 0.07 -7.40
CA GLN A 68 -14.65 0.00 -8.08
C GLN A 68 -14.12 1.38 -8.46
N ASP A 69 -15.00 2.33 -8.78
CA ASP A 69 -14.62 3.71 -9.10
C ASP A 69 -14.35 4.56 -7.85
N ARG A 70 -14.90 4.19 -6.70
CA ARG A 70 -14.81 4.93 -5.42
C ARG A 70 -13.93 4.25 -4.39
N GLU A 71 -13.15 3.26 -4.81
CA GLU A 71 -12.20 2.60 -3.94
C GLU A 71 -11.07 3.58 -3.56
N ALA A 72 -11.05 3.97 -2.29
CA ALA A 72 -9.95 4.76 -1.75
C ALA A 72 -8.77 3.81 -1.55
N ASN A 73 -7.80 3.82 -2.47
CA ASN A 73 -6.59 2.99 -2.40
C ASN A 73 -5.37 3.73 -1.82
N ASP A 74 -5.58 4.97 -1.37
CA ASP A 74 -4.53 5.78 -0.78
C ASP A 74 -4.30 5.40 0.70
N ILE A 75 -3.09 4.93 0.99
CA ILE A 75 -2.70 4.50 2.34
C ILE A 75 -2.68 5.71 3.30
N GLU A 76 -2.25 6.88 2.84
CA GLU A 76 -2.22 8.07 3.67
C GLU A 76 -3.65 8.45 4.10
N ASP A 77 -4.62 8.41 3.19
CA ASP A 77 -6.02 8.71 3.51
C ASP A 77 -6.72 7.65 4.37
N GLN A 78 -6.35 6.37 4.24
CA GLN A 78 -6.91 5.31 5.07
C GLN A 78 -6.38 5.33 6.50
N PHE A 79 -5.10 5.65 6.68
CA PHE A 79 -4.41 5.48 7.96
C PHE A 79 -4.13 6.79 8.70
N THR A 80 -4.35 7.95 8.07
CA THR A 80 -4.17 9.25 8.72
C THR A 80 -5.44 10.09 8.68
N PRO A 81 -5.78 10.81 9.76
CA PRO A 81 -6.98 11.65 9.79
C PRO A 81 -6.89 12.77 8.76
N ILE A 82 -8.03 13.09 8.13
CA ILE A 82 -8.16 14.11 7.08
C ILE A 82 -7.56 15.46 7.52
N ASN A 83 -7.82 15.87 8.76
CA ASN A 83 -7.32 17.12 9.35
C ASN A 83 -6.21 16.89 10.37
N GLY A 84 -5.34 15.90 10.13
CA GLY A 84 -4.18 15.66 10.98
C GLY A 84 -3.18 16.82 10.94
N PRO A 85 -2.48 17.12 12.06
CA PRO A 85 -1.46 18.17 12.09
C PRO A 85 -0.43 18.07 10.96
N ALA A 86 0.03 16.85 10.64
CA ALA A 86 0.97 16.60 9.55
C ALA A 86 0.42 17.00 8.16
N LYS A 87 -0.89 16.77 7.89
CA LYS A 87 -1.53 17.17 6.63
C LYS A 87 -1.68 18.69 6.54
N LEU A 88 -1.97 19.36 7.67
CA LEU A 88 -2.04 20.83 7.72
C LEU A 88 -0.66 21.48 7.51
N GLU A 89 0.38 20.97 8.14
CA GLU A 89 1.75 21.43 7.94
C GLU A 89 2.21 21.21 6.49
N ARG A 90 1.89 20.05 5.92
CA ARG A 90 2.16 19.76 4.51
C ARG A 90 1.43 20.72 3.58
N ALA A 91 0.16 21.03 3.85
CA ALA A 91 -0.60 22.00 3.06
C ALA A 91 0.05 23.39 3.09
N PHE A 92 0.50 23.83 4.27
CA PHE A 92 1.25 25.08 4.41
C PHE A 92 2.57 25.06 3.62
N VAL A 93 3.32 23.96 3.65
CA VAL A 93 4.56 23.81 2.88
C VAL A 93 4.29 23.85 1.38
N VAL A 94 3.25 23.16 0.89
CA VAL A 94 2.87 23.16 -0.54
C VAL A 94 2.45 24.56 -1.00
N GLU A 95 1.71 25.29 -0.18
CA GLU A 95 1.29 26.67 -0.46
C GLU A 95 2.49 27.63 -0.49
N THR A 96 3.41 27.47 0.46
CA THR A 96 4.58 28.36 0.61
C THR A 96 5.69 28.04 -0.42
N PHE A 97 5.87 26.76 -0.74
CA PHE A 97 6.92 26.25 -1.62
C PHE A 97 6.32 25.36 -2.72
N PRO A 98 5.63 25.96 -3.71
CA PRO A 98 5.00 25.20 -4.77
C PRO A 98 6.03 24.38 -5.56
N GLN A 99 5.59 23.23 -6.05
CA GLN A 99 6.43 22.32 -6.81
C GLN A 99 6.93 23.00 -8.09
N SER A 100 8.23 22.87 -8.34
CA SER A 100 8.88 23.37 -9.54
C SER A 100 8.53 22.47 -10.74
N GLU A 101 8.52 23.02 -11.96
CA GLU A 101 8.44 22.22 -13.19
C GLU A 101 9.62 21.23 -13.31
N GLU A 102 10.75 21.61 -12.72
CA GLU A 102 11.93 20.76 -12.55
C GLU A 102 11.73 19.77 -11.39
N PHE A 103 11.52 18.50 -11.72
CA PHE A 103 11.38 17.45 -10.72
C PHE A 103 12.66 17.28 -9.90
N SER A 104 12.50 17.05 -8.60
CA SER A 104 13.57 16.69 -7.68
C SER A 104 13.00 15.85 -6.56
N GLN A 105 13.52 14.63 -6.39
CA GLN A 105 13.11 13.72 -5.33
C GLN A 105 13.22 14.37 -3.93
N LEU A 106 14.25 15.19 -3.71
CA LEU A 106 14.51 15.85 -2.43
C LEU A 106 13.55 17.00 -2.11
N ARG A 107 12.74 17.45 -3.09
CA ARG A 107 11.80 18.55 -2.95
C ARG A 107 10.34 18.08 -2.90
N LEU A 108 10.10 16.77 -2.88
CA LEU A 108 8.76 16.22 -2.77
C LEU A 108 8.21 16.46 -1.37
N THR A 109 6.96 16.92 -1.31
CA THR A 109 6.20 17.07 -0.06
C THR A 109 5.44 15.79 0.32
N SER A 110 5.33 14.85 -0.64
CA SER A 110 4.88 13.45 -0.51
C SER A 110 6.03 12.48 -0.74
N GLU A 111 5.77 11.17 -0.61
CA GLU A 111 6.65 10.13 -1.19
C GLU A 111 6.71 10.15 -2.73
N GLY A 112 5.65 10.68 -3.37
CA GLY A 112 5.50 10.84 -4.81
C GLY A 112 5.16 9.55 -5.56
N THR A 113 4.88 9.63 -6.86
CA THR A 113 4.54 8.41 -7.63
C THR A 113 5.78 7.78 -8.26
N TYR A 114 6.10 6.54 -7.87
CA TYR A 114 7.30 5.85 -8.37
C TYR A 114 7.19 4.32 -8.32
N ALA A 115 8.01 3.67 -9.14
CA ALA A 115 8.37 2.27 -8.97
C ALA A 115 9.83 2.17 -8.49
N ALA A 116 10.12 1.18 -7.66
CA ALA A 116 11.48 0.89 -7.23
C ALA A 116 11.79 -0.62 -7.33
N LEU A 117 13.01 -0.90 -7.75
CA LEU A 117 13.62 -2.23 -7.74
C LEU A 117 14.72 -2.25 -6.72
N ILE A 118 14.67 -3.17 -5.76
CA ILE A 118 15.76 -3.43 -4.84
C ILE A 118 16.34 -4.79 -5.22
N ILE A 119 17.60 -4.79 -5.65
CA ILE A 119 18.28 -5.91 -6.26
C ILE A 119 19.38 -6.38 -5.31
N THR A 120 19.43 -7.69 -5.09
CA THR A 120 20.40 -8.35 -4.20
C THR A 120 20.90 -9.64 -4.83
N VAL A 121 22.04 -10.17 -4.37
CA VAL A 121 22.58 -11.47 -4.81
C VAL A 121 22.09 -12.57 -3.86
N LEU A 122 21.60 -13.69 -4.40
CA LEU A 122 21.11 -14.83 -3.60
C LEU A 122 22.24 -15.59 -2.91
N GLN A 123 23.36 -15.78 -3.63
CA GLN A 123 24.53 -16.51 -3.16
C GLN A 123 25.76 -15.62 -3.30
N GLY A 124 25.91 -14.66 -2.40
CA GLY A 124 27.05 -13.74 -2.39
C GLY A 124 26.83 -12.54 -1.48
N GLU A 125 27.92 -11.93 -1.02
CA GLU A 125 27.85 -10.68 -0.24
C GLU A 125 28.03 -9.42 -1.09
N ASN A 126 28.47 -9.55 -2.35
CA ASN A 126 28.82 -8.41 -3.19
C ASN A 126 28.01 -8.38 -4.50
N ILE A 127 27.24 -7.32 -4.71
CA ILE A 127 26.51 -7.03 -5.94
C ILE A 127 27.31 -6.21 -6.95
N LEU A 128 28.43 -5.63 -6.53
CA LEU A 128 29.30 -4.79 -7.38
C LEU A 128 30.20 -5.66 -8.26
N THR A 129 29.59 -6.49 -9.11
CA THR A 129 30.28 -7.35 -10.07
C THR A 129 29.78 -7.05 -11.48
N GLU A 130 30.65 -7.23 -12.48
CA GLU A 130 30.29 -7.05 -13.89
C GLU A 130 29.10 -7.94 -14.29
N ALA A 131 29.09 -9.19 -13.86
CA ALA A 131 28.00 -10.13 -14.16
C ALA A 131 26.65 -9.65 -13.58
N ALA A 132 26.64 -9.17 -12.33
CA ALA A 132 25.44 -8.62 -11.72
C ALA A 132 24.98 -7.34 -12.43
N PHE A 133 25.90 -6.43 -12.73
CA PHE A 133 25.56 -5.15 -13.37
C PHE A 133 25.10 -5.30 -14.82
N ASN A 134 25.59 -6.30 -15.55
CA ASN A 134 25.04 -6.66 -16.87
C ASN A 134 23.54 -7.01 -16.78
N VAL A 135 23.15 -7.79 -15.76
CA VAL A 135 21.74 -8.13 -15.54
C VAL A 135 20.94 -6.92 -15.07
N ILE A 136 21.52 -6.06 -14.21
CA ILE A 136 20.85 -4.84 -13.72
C ILE A 136 20.57 -3.86 -14.87
N ILE A 137 21.54 -3.64 -15.76
CA ILE A 137 21.39 -2.78 -16.94
C ILE A 137 20.32 -3.32 -17.88
N GLU A 138 20.31 -4.64 -18.10
CA GLU A 138 19.29 -5.29 -18.92
C GLU A 138 17.89 -5.19 -18.28
N LEU A 139 17.78 -5.31 -16.96
CA LEU A 139 16.53 -5.09 -16.23
C LEU A 139 16.03 -3.64 -16.36
N ASP A 140 16.92 -2.65 -16.23
CA ASP A 140 16.59 -1.23 -16.43
C ASP A 140 16.05 -0.99 -17.84
N ARG A 141 16.68 -1.57 -18.86
CA ARG A 141 16.22 -1.51 -20.25
C ARG A 141 14.83 -2.14 -20.43
N GLN A 142 14.59 -3.30 -19.82
CA GLN A 142 13.28 -3.96 -19.90
C GLN A 142 12.19 -3.13 -19.22
N VAL A 143 12.47 -2.55 -18.05
CA VAL A 143 11.53 -1.68 -17.34
C VAL A 143 11.21 -0.43 -18.16
N LYS A 144 12.22 0.25 -18.69
CA LYS A 144 12.00 1.46 -19.53
C LYS A 144 11.24 1.17 -20.82
N ASN A 145 11.33 -0.06 -21.35
CA ASN A 145 10.60 -0.51 -22.54
C ASN A 145 9.15 -0.95 -22.28
N ILE A 146 8.68 -0.96 -21.03
CA ILE A 146 7.28 -1.24 -20.73
C ILE A 146 6.39 -0.23 -21.45
N THR A 147 5.48 -0.76 -22.26
CA THR A 147 4.50 0.04 -23.01
C THR A 147 3.11 -0.40 -22.62
N THR A 148 2.39 0.45 -21.87
CA THR A 148 1.00 0.19 -21.48
C THR A 148 0.17 1.42 -21.87
N GLY A 149 -0.09 1.54 -23.18
CA GLY A 149 -0.72 2.73 -23.78
C GLY A 149 0.24 3.93 -23.95
N ASN A 150 1.24 4.06 -23.08
CA ASN A 150 2.29 5.07 -23.17
C ASN A 150 3.66 4.49 -22.79
N THR A 151 4.75 5.20 -23.13
CA THR A 151 6.13 4.81 -22.81
C THR A 151 6.60 5.45 -21.50
N PHE A 152 7.58 4.84 -20.84
CA PHE A 152 8.19 5.40 -19.64
C PHE A 152 8.71 6.84 -19.88
N GLU A 153 9.35 7.10 -21.02
CA GLU A 153 9.91 8.42 -21.38
C GLU A 153 8.85 9.55 -21.42
N ASN A 154 7.59 9.18 -21.70
CA ASN A 154 6.48 10.12 -21.70
C ASN A 154 5.80 10.25 -20.35
N LEU A 155 5.93 9.25 -19.47
CA LEU A 155 5.26 9.20 -18.16
C LEU A 155 6.18 9.59 -17.00
N CYS A 156 7.49 9.56 -17.19
CA CYS A 156 8.45 9.82 -16.13
C CYS A 156 8.35 11.28 -15.63
N ALA A 157 8.75 11.47 -14.38
CA ALA A 157 8.99 12.81 -13.86
C ALA A 157 10.30 13.37 -14.47
N LYS A 158 10.24 14.61 -14.96
CA LYS A 158 11.32 15.20 -15.78
C LYS A 158 12.06 16.31 -15.07
N THR A 159 13.35 16.36 -15.33
CA THR A 159 14.26 17.44 -14.94
C THR A 159 15.01 17.85 -16.21
N LYS A 160 14.93 19.13 -16.58
CA LYS A 160 15.52 19.73 -17.78
C LYS A 160 15.09 19.04 -19.07
N GLY A 161 13.86 18.53 -19.09
CA GLY A 161 13.27 17.83 -20.24
C GLY A 161 13.58 16.34 -20.35
N SER A 162 14.38 15.77 -19.46
CA SER A 162 14.74 14.34 -19.45
C SER A 162 14.24 13.64 -18.19
N CYS A 163 13.96 12.33 -18.28
CA CYS A 163 13.65 11.53 -17.09
C CYS A 163 14.81 11.53 -16.10
N ILE A 164 14.51 11.49 -14.80
CA ILE A 164 15.53 11.17 -13.81
C ILE A 164 16.04 9.75 -14.03
N SER A 165 17.36 9.65 -14.18
CA SER A 165 18.11 8.40 -14.36
C SER A 165 18.61 7.85 -13.02
N ASN A 166 19.03 6.59 -13.05
CA ASN A 166 19.58 5.91 -11.88
C ASN A 166 21.05 6.26 -11.71
N ALA A 167 21.38 7.04 -10.68
CA ALA A 167 22.72 7.56 -10.40
C ALA A 167 23.86 6.54 -10.55
N ILE A 168 23.69 5.32 -10.03
CA ILE A 168 24.74 4.29 -10.10
C ILE A 168 24.97 3.78 -11.53
N LEU A 169 23.93 3.74 -12.38
CA LEU A 169 24.06 3.37 -13.79
C LEU A 169 24.70 4.49 -14.61
N ASP A 170 24.42 5.74 -14.26
CA ASP A 170 25.03 6.90 -14.90
C ASP A 170 26.53 7.01 -14.59
N ILE A 171 26.93 6.75 -13.33
CA ILE A 171 28.35 6.75 -12.92
C ILE A 171 29.19 5.77 -13.74
N ILE A 172 28.65 4.58 -14.01
CA ILE A 172 29.32 3.55 -14.82
C ILE A 172 29.07 3.72 -16.32
N ASN A 173 28.40 4.80 -16.75
CA ASN A 173 28.02 5.06 -18.14
C ASN A 173 27.29 3.88 -18.82
N TYR A 174 26.42 3.17 -18.08
CA TYR A 174 25.74 1.96 -18.54
C TYR A 174 26.69 0.87 -19.07
N ASN A 175 27.93 0.83 -18.58
CA ASN A 175 28.91 -0.20 -18.87
C ASN A 175 29.21 -1.02 -17.62
N ALA A 176 28.88 -2.31 -17.64
CA ALA A 176 29.04 -3.19 -16.49
C ALA A 176 30.50 -3.38 -16.08
N THR A 177 31.49 -3.23 -16.98
CA THR A 177 32.91 -3.36 -16.62
C THR A 177 33.35 -2.23 -15.69
N GLU A 178 32.74 -1.05 -15.85
CA GLU A 178 33.10 0.15 -15.09
C GLU A 178 32.76 0.04 -13.61
N ILE A 179 31.85 -0.84 -13.20
CA ILE A 179 31.56 -1.04 -11.77
C ILE A 179 32.76 -1.58 -10.99
N VAL A 180 33.64 -2.33 -11.67
CA VAL A 180 34.82 -2.94 -11.05
C VAL A 180 36.07 -2.08 -11.29
N SER A 181 36.16 -1.38 -12.43
CA SER A 181 37.33 -0.56 -12.77
C SER A 181 37.28 0.87 -12.24
N SER A 182 36.10 1.43 -11.99
CA SER A 182 35.95 2.80 -11.50
C SER A 182 36.09 2.89 -9.98
N ASN A 183 36.84 3.88 -9.51
CA ASN A 183 36.90 4.23 -8.09
C ASN A 183 35.66 5.04 -7.72
N ILE A 184 34.66 4.38 -7.14
CA ILE A 184 33.41 5.00 -6.71
C ILE A 184 33.52 5.35 -5.22
N THR A 185 33.29 6.62 -4.90
CA THR A 185 33.31 7.11 -3.52
C THR A 185 31.91 7.07 -2.90
N TYR A 186 31.81 6.79 -1.60
CA TYR A 186 30.54 6.71 -0.88
C TYR A 186 30.61 7.55 0.42
N PRO A 187 29.53 8.27 0.81
CA PRO A 187 28.19 8.28 0.22
C PRO A 187 27.98 9.27 -0.93
N MET A 188 29.00 10.08 -1.27
CA MET A 188 28.92 11.10 -2.32
C MET A 188 29.98 10.82 -3.38
N ASN A 189 29.58 10.76 -4.65
CA ASN A 189 30.48 10.57 -5.78
C ASN A 189 30.25 11.68 -6.81
N ASN A 190 31.22 12.57 -7.02
CA ASN A 190 31.08 13.73 -7.93
C ASN A 190 29.77 14.52 -7.71
N ASP A 191 29.50 14.89 -6.46
CA ASP A 191 28.28 15.58 -6.00
C ASP A 191 26.96 14.79 -6.14
N ILE A 192 27.03 13.49 -6.45
CA ILE A 192 25.87 12.59 -6.52
C ILE A 192 25.79 11.76 -5.24
N PHE A 193 24.65 11.84 -4.54
CA PHE A 193 24.41 11.06 -3.32
C PHE A 193 23.98 9.62 -3.66
N LEU A 194 24.76 8.65 -3.19
CA LEU A 194 24.52 7.21 -3.43
C LEU A 194 23.81 6.51 -2.26
N GLY A 195 23.58 7.19 -1.15
CA GLY A 195 22.98 6.58 0.05
C GLY A 195 21.53 6.11 -0.13
N THR A 196 20.81 6.61 -1.13
CA THR A 196 19.48 6.10 -1.51
C THR A 196 19.53 4.94 -2.51
N THR A 197 20.68 4.73 -3.14
CA THR A 197 20.86 3.86 -4.31
C THR A 197 21.59 2.57 -3.96
N ILE A 198 22.53 2.61 -3.01
CA ILE A 198 23.37 1.47 -2.65
C ILE A 198 23.22 1.18 -1.16
N GLY A 199 23.05 -0.11 -0.81
CA GLY A 199 22.84 -0.56 0.57
C GLY A 199 23.77 -1.69 0.99
N GLY A 200 24.00 -1.81 2.29
CA GLY A 200 24.86 -2.84 2.88
C GLY A 200 26.31 -2.72 2.40
N VAL A 201 26.84 -1.50 2.42
CA VAL A 201 28.17 -1.17 1.89
C VAL A 201 29.30 -1.58 2.84
N LYS A 202 30.42 -2.00 2.26
CA LYS A 202 31.73 -2.06 2.91
C LYS A 202 32.63 -1.05 2.20
N LEU A 203 33.38 -0.30 2.98
CA LEU A 203 34.23 0.79 2.49
C LEU A 203 35.68 0.50 2.85
N ASP A 204 36.59 0.89 1.97
CA ASP A 204 37.98 1.12 2.33
C ASP A 204 38.22 2.63 2.37
N SER A 205 38.34 3.18 3.57
CA SER A 205 38.29 4.63 3.82
C SER A 205 37.00 5.27 3.30
N SER A 206 37.01 5.79 2.07
CA SER A 206 35.86 6.42 1.41
C SER A 206 35.48 5.74 0.09
N GLU A 207 36.27 4.75 -0.33
CA GLU A 207 36.06 4.00 -1.57
C GLU A 207 35.11 2.82 -1.33
N LEU A 208 34.16 2.67 -2.24
CA LEU A 208 33.15 1.61 -2.20
C LEU A 208 33.78 0.30 -2.66
N THR A 209 34.06 -0.61 -1.72
CA THR A 209 34.68 -1.91 -2.04
C THR A 209 33.65 -3.03 -2.25
N SER A 210 32.53 -2.97 -1.56
CA SER A 210 31.45 -3.94 -1.72
C SER A 210 30.11 -3.35 -1.32
N ALA A 211 29.04 -3.86 -1.91
CA ALA A 211 27.67 -3.58 -1.50
C ALA A 211 26.82 -4.85 -1.58
N ARG A 212 25.76 -4.92 -0.76
CA ARG A 212 24.82 -6.04 -0.78
C ARG A 212 23.60 -5.77 -1.66
N VAL A 213 23.28 -4.50 -1.85
CA VAL A 213 22.01 -4.05 -2.42
C VAL A 213 22.24 -2.91 -3.41
N VAL A 214 21.56 -2.97 -4.55
CA VAL A 214 21.38 -1.84 -5.47
C VAL A 214 19.89 -1.56 -5.60
N ARG A 215 19.50 -0.29 -5.47
CA ARG A 215 18.14 0.19 -5.63
C ARG A 215 18.04 1.06 -6.88
N LEU A 216 17.11 0.73 -7.77
CA LEU A 216 16.74 1.56 -8.91
C LEU A 216 15.38 2.21 -8.65
N PHE A 217 15.22 3.45 -9.08
CA PHE A 217 13.99 4.22 -9.01
C PHE A 217 13.50 4.62 -10.40
N TYR A 218 12.19 4.65 -10.56
CA TYR A 218 11.48 5.08 -11.76
C TYR A 218 10.37 6.03 -11.32
N PHE A 219 10.69 7.32 -11.24
CA PHE A 219 9.74 8.37 -10.84
C PHE A 219 8.82 8.72 -12.00
N LEU A 220 7.53 8.90 -11.72
CA LEU A 220 6.47 9.13 -12.69
C LEU A 220 5.80 10.48 -12.40
N ASP A 221 5.29 11.10 -13.46
CA ASP A 221 4.57 12.37 -13.39
C ASP A 221 3.22 12.18 -12.72
N GLU A 222 3.03 12.84 -11.57
CA GLU A 222 1.81 12.79 -10.77
C GLU A 222 0.59 13.38 -11.52
N LYS A 223 0.81 14.24 -12.52
CA LYS A 223 -0.26 14.81 -13.34
C LYS A 223 -0.96 13.75 -14.23
N LYS A 224 -0.33 12.60 -14.48
CA LYS A 224 -0.78 11.55 -15.43
C LYS A 224 -1.29 10.29 -14.72
N THR A 225 -2.20 10.46 -13.75
CA THR A 225 -2.59 9.41 -12.79
C THR A 225 -3.06 8.09 -13.43
N LYS A 226 -3.89 8.13 -14.48
CA LYS A 226 -4.45 6.93 -15.13
C LYS A 226 -3.37 6.14 -15.89
N GLU A 227 -2.61 6.80 -16.74
CA GLU A 227 -1.56 6.21 -17.56
C GLU A 227 -0.43 5.67 -16.69
N THR A 228 -0.05 6.44 -15.66
CA THR A 228 0.93 6.03 -14.66
C THR A 228 0.48 4.77 -13.91
N ARG A 229 -0.80 4.66 -13.54
CA ARG A 229 -1.35 3.43 -12.92
C ARG A 229 -1.17 2.21 -13.82
N TYR A 230 -1.54 2.33 -15.10
CA TYR A 230 -1.41 1.24 -16.07
C TYR A 230 0.04 0.83 -16.29
N TRP A 231 0.97 1.79 -16.40
CA TRP A 231 2.39 1.50 -16.52
C TRP A 231 2.93 0.77 -15.29
N LEU A 232 2.53 1.21 -14.09
CA LEU A 232 2.93 0.57 -12.84
C LEU A 232 2.37 -0.86 -12.71
N ASP A 233 1.16 -1.13 -13.21
CA ASP A 233 0.63 -2.50 -13.27
C ASP A 233 1.42 -3.36 -14.27
N GLY A 234 1.81 -2.78 -15.42
CA GLY A 234 2.71 -3.40 -16.38
C GLY A 234 4.08 -3.73 -15.77
N PHE A 235 4.63 -2.84 -14.94
CA PHE A 235 5.86 -3.03 -14.19
C PHE A 235 5.77 -4.22 -13.22
N LEU A 236 4.71 -4.31 -12.42
CA LEU A 236 4.48 -5.45 -11.54
C LEU A 236 4.34 -6.76 -12.34
N LYS A 237 3.61 -6.72 -13.46
CA LYS A 237 3.43 -7.89 -14.33
C LYS A 237 4.74 -8.38 -14.93
N LEU A 238 5.59 -7.48 -15.44
CA LEU A 238 6.92 -7.83 -15.97
C LEU A 238 7.73 -8.58 -14.92
N LEU A 239 7.81 -8.02 -13.71
CA LEU A 239 8.68 -8.54 -12.66
C LEU A 239 8.17 -9.82 -12.01
N SER A 240 6.85 -10.01 -11.93
CA SER A 240 6.25 -11.29 -11.51
C SER A 240 6.65 -12.44 -12.44
N ASN A 241 6.60 -12.22 -13.75
CA ASN A 241 7.03 -13.22 -14.74
C ASN A 241 8.57 -13.47 -14.66
N SER A 242 9.37 -12.44 -14.45
CA SER A 242 10.82 -12.58 -14.31
C SER A 242 11.24 -13.32 -13.03
N THR A 243 10.47 -13.21 -11.94
CA THR A 243 10.72 -13.97 -10.70
C THR A 243 10.37 -15.44 -10.90
N GLU A 244 9.27 -15.76 -11.59
CA GLU A 244 8.91 -17.14 -11.93
C GLU A 244 9.95 -17.83 -12.83
N GLN A 245 10.49 -17.12 -13.84
CA GLN A 245 11.50 -17.66 -14.74
C GLN A 245 12.85 -17.97 -14.05
N LYS A 246 13.27 -17.16 -13.08
CA LYS A 246 14.50 -17.42 -12.29
C LYS A 246 14.34 -18.55 -11.27
N THR A 247 13.11 -18.95 -10.94
CA THR A 247 12.84 -20.08 -10.02
C THR A 247 12.83 -21.43 -10.76
N VAL A 248 12.75 -21.43 -12.10
CA VAL A 248 12.62 -22.65 -12.93
C VAL A 248 13.82 -22.86 -13.89
N GLY A 249 14.70 -21.88 -14.07
CA GLY A 249 15.82 -21.93 -15.02
C GLY A 249 17.22 -22.11 -14.41
N LYS A 250 17.73 -23.35 -14.47
CA LYS A 250 19.15 -23.79 -14.41
C LYS A 250 20.26 -22.77 -14.04
N ARG A 251 20.87 -23.04 -12.88
CA ARG A 251 22.33 -23.09 -12.58
C ARG A 251 23.21 -22.26 -13.53
N ASN A 252 23.33 -20.96 -13.25
CA ASN A 252 24.46 -20.11 -13.61
C ASN A 252 24.75 -19.19 -12.40
N ASP A 253 26.03 -18.88 -12.18
CA ASP A 253 26.67 -18.37 -10.95
C ASP A 253 26.27 -16.94 -10.49
N CYS A 254 25.10 -16.42 -10.90
CA CYS A 254 24.63 -15.07 -10.55
C CYS A 254 23.09 -15.04 -10.40
N ASP A 255 22.59 -15.78 -9.42
CA ASP A 255 21.19 -15.71 -9.06
C ASP A 255 20.91 -14.39 -8.29
N LEU A 256 20.17 -13.48 -8.90
CA LEU A 256 19.75 -12.20 -8.29
C LEU A 256 18.33 -12.31 -7.73
N TYR A 257 18.13 -11.78 -6.53
CA TYR A 257 16.83 -11.62 -5.90
C TYR A 257 16.32 -10.18 -6.03
N LEU A 258 15.04 -10.04 -6.39
CA LEU A 258 14.39 -8.76 -6.65
C LEU A 258 13.28 -8.53 -5.62
N HIS A 259 13.39 -7.45 -4.86
CA HIS A 259 12.27 -6.88 -4.14
C HIS A 259 11.68 -5.74 -4.97
N VAL A 260 10.37 -5.78 -5.17
CA VAL A 260 9.64 -4.87 -6.05
C VAL A 260 8.74 -3.98 -5.21
N TYR A 261 8.81 -2.67 -5.42
CA TYR A 261 7.97 -1.70 -4.73
C TYR A 261 7.29 -0.78 -5.75
N LYS A 262 6.00 -0.51 -5.55
CA LYS A 262 5.20 0.46 -6.30
C LYS A 262 4.57 1.40 -5.29
N HIS A 263 4.64 2.69 -5.56
CA HIS A 263 3.86 3.69 -4.85
C HIS A 263 3.13 4.57 -5.87
N LEU A 264 1.81 4.66 -5.72
CA LEU A 264 0.94 5.49 -6.54
C LEU A 264 0.23 6.48 -5.61
N MET A 265 0.44 7.78 -5.85
CA MET A 265 -0.31 8.82 -5.17
C MET A 265 -1.65 9.00 -5.91
N THR A 266 -2.77 8.95 -5.19
CA THR A 266 -4.12 9.01 -5.78
C THR A 266 -4.87 10.28 -5.42
#